data_AF-A2DU81-F1
#
_entry.id   AF-A2DU81-F1
#
_cell.length_a   1.000
_cell.length_b   1.000
_cell.length_c   1.000
_cell.angle_alpha   90.00
_cell.angle_beta   90.00
_cell.angle_gamma   90.00
#
_symmetry.space_group_name_H-M   'P 1'
#
loop_
_entity.id
_entity.type
_entity.pdbx_description
1 polymer ?
#
loop_
_entity_poly.entity_id
_entity_poly.type
_entity_poly.pdbx_seq_one_letter_code
_entity_poly.pdbx_strand_id
1 'polypeptide(L)'
;MVSGGGGGAEWHGSTGGHAGGLVGGIGQSDCSDEGYSCPKSKSGGGTQISGGTAAPTVISPNSNRLIGYSGLFGMSQLDYSSNDMGGIGGNGYYSGASVNYTGSGGGGSSFISGYEGCIALNSSLDETPSPTNSPIHYSGIFFTNPIMIEGNKNMPLYYSPISRGIGNKGRGAIRITILLSQACSCNNNICLYLRFSHILYLGLIVS
;
A
#
# COMPACT_ATOMS: atom_id res chain seq x y z
N MET A 1 -6.52 -1.90 -13.26
CA MET A 1 -5.35 -1.38 -12.52
C MET A 1 -5.66 -1.34 -11.05
N VAL A 2 -4.82 -1.93 -10.22
CA VAL A 2 -4.90 -1.84 -8.76
C VAL A 2 -3.52 -1.53 -8.19
N SER A 3 -3.44 -0.84 -7.06
CA SER A 3 -2.19 -0.64 -6.32
C SER A 3 -2.46 -0.64 -4.82
N GLY A 4 -1.43 -0.91 -4.02
CA GLY A 4 -1.47 -0.86 -2.57
C GLY A 4 -0.28 -1.59 -1.95
N GLY A 5 0.19 -1.12 -0.80
CA GLY A 5 1.37 -1.66 -0.13
C GLY A 5 1.58 -1.01 1.23
N GLY A 6 1.74 -1.84 2.26
CA GLY A 6 1.98 -1.40 3.63
C GLY A 6 3.42 -0.92 3.85
N GLY A 7 3.63 -0.11 4.88
CA GLY A 7 4.95 0.38 5.27
C GLY A 7 5.78 -0.67 6.00
N GLY A 8 7.10 -0.58 5.86
CA GLY A 8 8.06 -1.38 6.59
C GLY A 8 8.36 -0.81 7.98
N ALA A 9 8.90 -1.65 8.86
CA ALA A 9 9.46 -1.24 10.14
C ALA A 9 10.74 -2.06 10.36
N GLU A 10 11.81 -1.39 10.80
CA GLU A 10 13.10 -2.04 11.01
C GLU A 10 13.20 -2.64 12.42
N TRP A 11 12.91 -1.84 13.45
CA TRP A 11 13.20 -2.22 14.85
C TRP A 11 12.07 -2.99 15.52
N HIS A 12 12.43 -3.72 16.57
CA HIS A 12 11.44 -4.39 17.40
C HIS A 12 10.58 -3.33 18.10
N GLY A 13 9.26 -3.55 18.15
CA GLY A 13 8.31 -2.56 18.69
C GLY A 13 7.85 -1.50 17.68
N SER A 14 8.64 -1.20 16.64
CA SER A 14 8.19 -0.36 15.53
C SER A 14 7.06 -1.05 14.75
N THR A 15 6.09 -0.27 14.26
CA THR A 15 4.94 -0.79 13.51
C THR A 15 4.69 -0.02 12.23
N GLY A 16 4.89 -0.69 11.08
CA GLY A 16 4.60 -0.17 9.75
C GLY A 16 3.11 0.16 9.56
N GLY A 17 2.83 1.19 8.77
CA GLY A 17 1.46 1.57 8.44
C GLY A 17 0.77 0.57 7.51
N HIS A 18 -0.49 0.24 7.77
CA HIS A 18 -1.28 -0.64 6.90
C HIS A 18 -1.66 0.05 5.58
N ALA A 19 -1.92 -0.72 4.53
CA ALA A 19 -2.49 -0.23 3.28
C ALA A 19 -3.89 -0.81 3.05
N GLY A 20 -4.34 -0.93 1.82
CA GLY A 20 -5.62 -1.55 1.45
C GLY A 20 -6.82 -0.61 1.54
N GLY A 21 -6.62 0.68 1.86
CA GLY A 21 -7.65 1.72 1.88
C GLY A 21 -7.27 2.93 1.05
N LEU A 22 -8.18 3.91 0.91
CA LEU A 22 -7.92 5.19 0.23
C LEU A 22 -6.83 6.02 0.92
N VAL A 23 -6.67 5.81 2.23
CA VAL A 23 -5.65 6.41 3.09
C VAL A 23 -4.84 5.29 3.72
N GLY A 24 -3.52 5.39 3.62
CA GLY A 24 -2.61 4.49 4.31
C GLY A 24 -2.55 4.77 5.82
N GLY A 25 -2.24 3.74 6.59
CA GLY A 25 -2.01 3.84 8.02
C GLY A 25 -0.71 4.58 8.37
N ILE A 26 -0.64 5.04 9.61
CA ILE A 26 0.55 5.68 10.18
C ILE A 26 1.56 4.59 10.57
N GLY A 27 2.83 4.82 10.23
CA GLY A 27 3.96 4.07 10.78
C GLY A 27 4.42 4.69 12.10
N GLN A 28 4.74 3.87 13.09
CA GLN A 28 5.21 4.31 14.40
C GLN A 28 6.57 3.71 14.68
N SER A 29 7.58 4.56 14.88
CA SER A 29 8.90 4.09 15.30
C SER A 29 8.94 3.90 16.82
N ASP A 30 9.66 2.87 17.26
CA ASP A 30 10.03 2.62 18.65
C ASP A 30 11.56 2.73 18.78
N CYS A 31 12.01 3.50 19.76
CA CYS A 31 13.43 3.77 20.01
C CYS A 31 13.89 3.22 21.37
N SER A 32 13.04 2.44 22.03
CA SER A 32 13.33 1.90 23.35
C SER A 32 14.53 0.96 23.37
N ASP A 33 14.84 0.31 22.25
CA ASP A 33 16.04 -0.53 22.07
C ASP A 33 17.35 0.27 22.25
N GLU A 34 17.35 1.58 22.05
CA GLU A 34 18.48 2.50 22.34
C GLU A 34 18.32 3.27 23.65
N GLY A 35 17.33 2.92 24.47
CA GLY A 35 17.13 3.53 25.78
C GLY A 35 16.54 4.94 25.75
N TYR A 36 15.87 5.37 24.67
CA TYR A 36 15.15 6.64 24.62
C TYR A 36 13.76 6.53 23.97
N SER A 37 12.95 7.58 24.13
CA SER A 37 11.57 7.61 23.63
C SER A 37 11.42 8.54 22.42
N CYS A 38 10.78 8.04 21.36
CA CYS A 38 10.53 8.81 20.13
C CYS A 38 9.04 8.79 19.70
N PRO A 39 8.08 9.13 20.58
CA PRO A 39 6.65 8.98 20.31
C PRO A 39 6.15 9.90 19.18
N LYS A 40 6.94 10.93 18.84
CA LYS A 40 6.68 11.84 17.73
C LYS A 40 7.15 11.30 16.37
N SER A 41 7.93 10.22 16.34
CA SER A 41 8.42 9.59 15.11
C SER A 41 7.31 8.76 14.44
N LYS A 42 6.33 9.50 13.90
CA LYS A 42 5.13 8.99 13.22
C LYS A 42 5.17 9.37 11.75
N SER A 43 5.28 8.38 10.88
CA SER A 43 5.23 8.56 9.42
C SER A 43 3.79 8.46 8.93
N GLY A 44 3.31 9.48 8.25
CA GLY A 44 1.96 9.50 7.69
C GLY A 44 1.79 8.49 6.56
N GLY A 45 0.57 7.99 6.36
CA GLY A 45 0.22 7.19 5.19
C GLY A 45 -0.17 8.07 3.99
N GLY A 46 -0.02 7.52 2.79
CA GLY A 46 -0.41 8.18 1.54
C GLY A 46 -1.93 8.33 1.40
N THR A 47 -2.35 9.25 0.54
CA THR A 47 -3.77 9.51 0.18
C THR A 47 -3.96 9.39 -1.33
N GLN A 48 -5.13 9.75 -1.87
CA GLN A 48 -5.35 9.79 -3.32
C GLN A 48 -4.79 11.06 -3.99
N ILE A 49 -4.31 12.03 -3.21
CA ILE A 49 -3.87 13.34 -3.70
C ILE A 49 -2.47 13.74 -3.23
N SER A 50 -1.88 12.99 -2.30
CA SER A 50 -0.58 13.28 -1.72
C SER A 50 0.06 12.06 -1.11
N GLY A 51 1.39 12.05 -1.07
CA GLY A 51 2.15 11.09 -0.29
C GLY A 51 2.06 11.33 1.21
N GLY A 52 2.49 10.34 1.97
CA GLY A 52 2.48 10.40 3.42
C GLY A 52 3.31 11.55 3.98
N THR A 53 2.87 12.11 5.10
CA THR A 53 3.58 13.20 5.78
C THR A 53 4.83 12.68 6.49
N ALA A 54 5.97 13.33 6.25
CA ALA A 54 7.22 13.03 6.95
C ALA A 54 7.07 13.12 8.48
N ALA A 55 7.69 12.17 9.19
CA ALA A 55 7.89 12.28 10.63
C ALA A 55 8.81 13.48 10.96
N PRO A 56 8.58 14.18 12.08
CA PRO A 56 9.49 15.23 12.55
C PRO A 56 10.86 14.66 12.89
N THR A 57 11.91 15.47 12.73
CA THR A 57 13.27 15.04 13.10
C THR A 57 13.39 14.82 14.61
N VAL A 58 13.91 13.65 15.00
CA VAL A 58 14.24 13.32 16.40
C VAL A 58 15.74 13.05 16.50
N ILE A 59 16.39 13.60 17.54
CA ILE A 59 17.82 13.38 17.81
C ILE A 59 17.91 12.39 18.97
N SER A 60 18.61 11.28 18.73
CA SER A 60 18.90 10.27 19.76
C SER A 60 19.96 10.75 20.75
N PRO A 61 20.09 10.13 21.94
CA PRO A 61 21.17 10.41 22.88
C PRO A 61 22.57 10.24 22.29
N ASN A 62 22.70 9.36 21.28
CA ASN A 62 23.95 9.05 20.59
C ASN A 62 24.20 9.98 19.38
N SER A 63 23.46 11.09 19.26
CA SER A 63 23.52 12.06 18.15
C SER A 63 23.07 11.54 16.77
N ASN A 64 22.56 10.31 16.67
CA ASN A 64 21.89 9.83 15.44
C ASN A 64 20.59 10.61 15.23
N ARG A 65 20.29 10.94 13.96
CA ARG A 65 19.13 11.73 13.55
C ARG A 65 18.11 10.85 12.85
N LEU A 66 16.92 10.75 13.44
CA LEU A 66 15.75 10.17 12.80
C LEU A 66 15.10 11.27 11.98
N ILE A 67 15.00 11.06 10.68
CA ILE A 67 14.54 12.02 9.69
C ILE A 67 13.43 11.33 8.91
N GLY A 68 12.27 11.98 8.87
CA GLY A 68 11.17 11.55 8.03
C GLY A 68 11.31 12.09 6.61
N TYR A 69 10.87 11.31 5.64
CA TYR A 69 10.81 11.66 4.23
C TYR A 69 9.37 11.50 3.75
N SER A 70 8.81 12.53 3.15
CA SER A 70 7.43 12.48 2.65
C SER A 70 7.29 11.44 1.55
N GLY A 71 6.14 10.80 1.48
CA GLY A 71 5.80 9.92 0.36
C GLY A 71 5.68 10.70 -0.95
N LEU A 72 5.82 10.00 -2.06
CA LEU A 72 5.64 10.51 -3.42
C LEU A 72 4.58 9.72 -4.16
N PHE A 73 4.22 10.22 -5.34
CA PHE A 73 3.36 9.51 -6.27
C PHE A 73 4.08 8.28 -6.84
N GLY A 74 3.45 7.11 -6.81
CA GLY A 74 3.96 5.87 -7.41
C GLY A 74 5.24 5.28 -6.79
N MET A 75 5.93 5.99 -5.90
CA MET A 75 7.19 5.57 -5.30
C MET A 75 7.40 6.11 -3.89
N SER A 76 8.17 5.41 -3.08
CA SER A 76 8.62 5.87 -1.76
C SER A 76 9.90 6.70 -1.89
N GLN A 77 10.00 7.77 -1.09
CA GLN A 77 11.21 8.57 -1.02
C GLN A 77 12.29 7.82 -0.24
N LEU A 78 13.51 7.83 -0.80
CA LEU A 78 14.71 7.23 -0.22
C LEU A 78 15.83 8.28 -0.16
N ASP A 79 16.66 8.19 0.87
CA ASP A 79 17.92 8.92 0.97
C ASP A 79 19.08 7.95 0.78
N TYR A 80 19.61 7.90 -0.44
CA TYR A 80 20.72 7.02 -0.79
C TYR A 80 22.04 7.38 -0.09
N SER A 81 22.11 8.53 0.59
CA SER A 81 23.26 8.89 1.41
C SER A 81 23.14 8.39 2.85
N SER A 82 21.96 7.92 3.26
CA SER A 82 21.76 7.30 4.57
C SER A 82 22.40 5.91 4.60
N ASN A 83 23.25 5.65 5.59
CA ASN A 83 23.80 4.31 5.83
C ASN A 83 22.74 3.32 6.35
N ASP A 84 21.62 3.86 6.83
CA ASP A 84 20.50 3.09 7.37
C ASP A 84 19.20 3.83 7.05
N MET A 85 18.43 3.30 6.10
CA MET A 85 17.18 3.91 5.66
C MET A 85 15.97 3.45 6.49
N GLY A 86 16.15 2.56 7.47
CA GLY A 86 15.10 2.15 8.37
C GLY A 86 13.83 1.63 7.69
N GLY A 87 12.68 2.09 8.19
CA GLY A 87 11.37 1.75 7.68
C GLY A 87 10.96 2.58 6.46
N ILE A 88 10.83 1.91 5.33
CA ILE A 88 10.38 2.52 4.07
C ILE A 88 8.86 2.61 4.02
N GLY A 89 8.35 3.74 3.55
CA GLY A 89 6.93 3.91 3.26
C GLY A 89 6.42 2.86 2.28
N GLY A 90 5.20 2.38 2.50
CA GLY A 90 4.56 1.41 1.62
C GLY A 90 4.21 2.04 0.28
N ASN A 91 4.58 1.37 -0.81
CA ASN A 91 4.21 1.81 -2.15
C ASN A 91 2.71 1.60 -2.42
N GLY A 92 2.12 2.44 -3.25
CA GLY A 92 0.69 2.49 -3.50
C GLY A 92 0.38 3.38 -4.69
N TYR A 93 -0.78 4.02 -4.71
CA TYR A 93 -1.04 5.12 -5.65
C TYR A 93 -0.16 6.32 -5.27
N TYR A 94 -0.28 6.76 -4.02
CA TYR A 94 0.76 7.53 -3.35
C TYR A 94 1.36 6.68 -2.23
N SER A 95 2.69 6.76 -2.07
CA SER A 95 3.37 6.06 -1.00
C SER A 95 3.13 6.70 0.37
N GLY A 96 3.31 5.91 1.42
CA GLY A 96 3.49 6.45 2.77
C GLY A 96 4.85 7.15 2.93
N ALA A 97 5.02 7.87 4.03
CA ALA A 97 6.31 8.45 4.39
C ALA A 97 7.30 7.38 4.86
N SER A 98 8.59 7.62 4.64
CA SER A 98 9.70 6.79 5.15
C SER A 98 10.36 7.46 6.36
N VAL A 99 11.07 6.70 7.19
CA VAL A 99 11.90 7.21 8.29
C VAL A 99 13.20 6.40 8.33
N ASN A 100 14.35 7.08 8.39
CA ASN A 100 15.65 6.42 8.50
C ASN A 100 15.91 5.82 9.91
N TYR A 101 17.03 5.12 10.07
CA TYR A 101 17.45 4.51 11.34
C TYR A 101 16.36 3.59 11.90
N THR A 102 15.96 3.70 13.18
CA THR A 102 14.86 2.92 13.83
C THR A 102 13.50 2.86 13.10
N GLY A 103 13.38 3.67 12.06
CA GLY A 103 12.18 4.19 11.47
C GLY A 103 11.14 3.15 11.12
N SER A 104 9.91 3.61 11.14
CA SER A 104 8.77 2.92 10.55
C SER A 104 8.22 3.76 9.42
N GLY A 105 7.88 3.13 8.30
CA GLY A 105 7.19 3.76 7.19
C GLY A 105 5.67 3.71 7.34
N GLY A 106 4.99 4.73 6.80
CA GLY A 106 3.54 4.76 6.67
C GLY A 106 3.07 3.85 5.53
N GLY A 107 1.81 3.47 5.51
CA GLY A 107 1.24 2.70 4.41
C GLY A 107 0.96 3.57 3.19
N GLY A 108 1.03 2.97 2.00
CA GLY A 108 0.58 3.62 0.77
C GLY A 108 -0.95 3.63 0.65
N SER A 109 -1.48 4.61 -0.07
CA SER A 109 -2.87 4.59 -0.49
C SER A 109 -3.09 3.52 -1.55
N SER A 110 -4.26 2.89 -1.53
CA SER A 110 -4.64 1.88 -2.53
C SER A 110 -5.47 2.51 -3.63
N PHE A 111 -5.37 1.93 -4.83
CA PHE A 111 -6.18 2.32 -5.98
C PHE A 111 -6.88 1.10 -6.54
N ILE A 112 -8.15 1.26 -6.90
CA ILE A 112 -8.89 0.30 -7.73
C ILE A 112 -9.68 1.12 -8.73
N SER A 113 -9.46 0.90 -10.03
CA SER A 113 -10.23 1.65 -11.03
C SER A 113 -11.73 1.36 -10.93
N GLY A 114 -12.53 2.42 -10.87
CA GLY A 114 -13.98 2.35 -10.64
C GLY A 114 -14.40 2.31 -9.18
N TYR A 115 -13.45 2.36 -8.23
CA TYR A 115 -13.77 2.49 -6.81
C TYR A 115 -13.99 3.95 -6.44
N GLU A 116 -15.05 4.25 -5.70
CA GLU A 116 -15.39 5.61 -5.29
C GLU A 116 -14.28 6.23 -4.43
N GLY A 117 -13.93 7.47 -4.73
CA GLY A 117 -12.86 8.20 -4.03
C GLY A 117 -11.45 7.94 -4.58
N CYS A 118 -11.24 6.92 -5.43
CA CYS A 118 -10.00 6.78 -6.18
C CYS A 118 -9.88 7.85 -7.28
N ILE A 119 -8.65 8.27 -7.57
CA ILE A 119 -8.36 9.17 -8.69
C ILE A 119 -7.44 8.42 -9.65
N ALA A 120 -7.87 8.25 -10.90
CA ALA A 120 -7.07 7.61 -11.93
C ALA A 120 -6.08 8.59 -12.55
N LEU A 121 -5.09 8.06 -13.27
CA LEU A 121 -4.18 8.84 -14.10
C LEU A 121 -4.92 9.54 -15.24
N ASN A 122 -4.42 10.69 -15.65
CA ASN A 122 -4.96 11.47 -16.76
C ASN A 122 -4.85 10.72 -18.11
N SER A 123 -3.69 10.11 -18.40
CA SER A 123 -3.50 9.32 -19.61
C SER A 123 -2.36 8.29 -19.47
N SER A 124 -2.12 7.48 -20.51
CA SER A 124 -0.98 6.55 -20.53
C SER A 124 0.38 7.24 -20.61
N LEU A 125 0.42 8.50 -21.01
CA LEU A 125 1.65 9.31 -21.17
C LEU A 125 1.77 10.38 -20.08
N ASP A 126 0.79 10.45 -19.18
CA ASP A 126 0.67 11.47 -18.15
C ASP A 126 0.33 10.82 -16.83
N GLU A 127 1.35 10.67 -16.00
CA GLU A 127 1.28 10.10 -14.66
C GLU A 127 0.69 11.07 -13.62
N THR A 128 0.18 12.24 -14.04
CA THR A 128 -0.56 13.12 -13.13
C THR A 128 -1.98 12.59 -12.86
N PRO A 129 -2.53 12.81 -11.65
CA PRO A 129 -3.92 12.51 -11.37
C PRO A 129 -4.87 13.23 -12.34
N SER A 130 -5.95 12.55 -12.73
CA SER A 130 -6.96 13.08 -13.64
C SER A 130 -7.54 14.39 -13.08
N PRO A 131 -7.60 15.48 -13.89
CA PRO A 131 -8.09 16.78 -13.44
C PRO A 131 -9.58 16.77 -13.09
N THR A 132 -10.32 15.76 -13.53
CA THR A 132 -11.75 15.56 -13.20
C THR A 132 -11.96 14.68 -11.97
N ASN A 133 -10.88 14.23 -11.32
CA ASN A 133 -10.91 13.26 -10.23
C ASN A 133 -11.65 11.96 -10.58
N SER A 134 -11.64 11.56 -11.85
CA SER A 134 -12.28 10.33 -12.31
C SER A 134 -11.64 9.09 -11.65
N PRO A 135 -12.40 8.12 -11.12
CA PRO A 135 -11.87 6.85 -10.66
C PRO A 135 -11.64 5.85 -11.80
N ILE A 136 -12.11 6.16 -13.01
CA ILE A 136 -12.05 5.27 -14.17
C ILE A 136 -10.70 5.46 -14.86
N HIS A 137 -10.00 4.35 -15.10
CA HIS A 137 -8.74 4.32 -15.82
C HIS A 137 -8.90 5.00 -17.18
N TYR A 138 -7.87 5.71 -17.66
CA TYR A 138 -7.91 6.40 -18.96
C TYR A 138 -8.31 5.51 -20.14
N SER A 139 -8.12 4.18 -20.05
CA SER A 139 -8.57 3.24 -21.09
C SER A 139 -10.07 2.93 -21.05
N GLY A 140 -10.83 3.50 -20.11
CA GLY A 140 -12.24 3.19 -19.86
C GLY A 140 -12.49 1.86 -19.14
N ILE A 141 -11.45 1.13 -18.73
CA ILE A 141 -11.58 -0.18 -18.05
C ILE A 141 -11.68 0.04 -16.54
N PHE A 142 -12.71 -0.52 -15.90
CA PHE A 142 -12.93 -0.42 -14.46
C PHE A 142 -13.55 -1.70 -13.90
N PHE A 143 -13.49 -1.86 -12.58
CA PHE A 143 -14.16 -2.94 -11.86
C PHE A 143 -15.58 -2.54 -11.52
N THR A 144 -16.54 -3.45 -11.72
CA THR A 144 -17.91 -3.28 -11.23
C THR A 144 -18.02 -3.85 -9.81
N ASN A 145 -18.54 -3.04 -8.88
CA ASN A 145 -18.67 -3.38 -7.46
C ASN A 145 -17.34 -3.78 -6.75
N PRO A 146 -16.27 -2.97 -6.89
CA PRO A 146 -15.01 -3.25 -6.20
C PRO A 146 -15.17 -3.10 -4.68
N ILE A 147 -14.48 -3.97 -3.93
CA ILE A 147 -14.40 -3.89 -2.46
C ILE A 147 -12.96 -3.61 -2.09
N MET A 148 -12.75 -2.57 -1.28
CA MET A 148 -11.46 -2.19 -0.73
C MET A 148 -11.49 -2.41 0.79
N ILE A 149 -10.54 -3.19 1.32
CA ILE A 149 -10.48 -3.52 2.75
C ILE A 149 -9.10 -3.14 3.27
N GLU A 150 -9.08 -2.23 4.25
CA GLU A 150 -7.85 -1.82 4.93
C GLU A 150 -7.16 -3.02 5.61
N GLY A 151 -5.83 -3.06 5.57
CA GLY A 151 -5.01 -4.14 6.11
C GLY A 151 -5.05 -4.28 7.63
N ASN A 152 -5.60 -3.29 8.34
CA ASN A 152 -5.89 -3.36 9.78
C ASN A 152 -7.31 -3.86 10.10
N LYS A 153 -8.08 -4.27 9.09
CA LYS A 153 -9.42 -4.84 9.24
C LYS A 153 -9.40 -6.34 8.98
N ASN A 154 -10.47 -7.00 9.41
CA ASN A 154 -10.69 -8.42 9.16
C ASN A 154 -10.97 -8.65 7.66
N MET A 155 -10.11 -9.42 6.99
CA MET A 155 -10.21 -9.71 5.56
C MET A 155 -9.93 -11.19 5.26
N PRO A 156 -10.28 -11.71 4.07
CA PRO A 156 -9.87 -13.04 3.64
C PRO A 156 -8.35 -13.19 3.66
N LEU A 157 -7.85 -14.30 4.19
CA LEU A 157 -6.41 -14.57 4.23
C LEU A 157 -5.91 -15.06 2.87
N TYR A 158 -4.67 -14.72 2.53
CA TYR A 158 -4.11 -15.01 1.19
C TYR A 158 -4.17 -16.51 0.82
N TYR A 159 -4.02 -17.40 1.80
CA TYR A 159 -3.98 -18.85 1.61
C TYR A 159 -5.37 -19.51 1.55
N SER A 160 -6.45 -18.81 1.90
CA SER A 160 -7.79 -19.39 1.93
C SER A 160 -8.89 -18.31 1.85
N PRO A 161 -9.83 -18.40 0.88
CA PRO A 161 -10.91 -17.42 0.73
C PRO A 161 -11.93 -17.43 1.88
N ILE A 162 -12.02 -18.54 2.63
CA ILE A 162 -12.96 -18.69 3.74
C ILE A 162 -12.34 -18.32 5.08
N SER A 163 -11.01 -18.42 5.19
CA SER A 163 -10.27 -18.04 6.39
C SER A 163 -10.18 -16.53 6.46
N ARG A 164 -10.39 -15.97 7.65
CA ARG A 164 -10.35 -14.53 7.90
C ARG A 164 -9.33 -14.18 8.97
N GLY A 165 -8.75 -12.99 8.86
CA GLY A 165 -7.84 -12.44 9.87
C GLY A 165 -7.50 -10.98 9.56
N ILE A 166 -6.71 -10.37 10.44
CA ILE A 166 -6.22 -8.99 10.28
C ILE A 166 -4.89 -9.04 9.52
N GLY A 167 -4.82 -8.36 8.38
CA GLY A 167 -3.59 -8.34 7.59
C GLY A 167 -3.23 -9.70 7.01
N ASN A 168 -2.04 -9.78 6.41
CA ASN A 168 -1.31 -11.03 6.21
C ASN A 168 -0.03 -10.92 7.05
N LYS A 169 -0.17 -11.02 8.39
CA LYS A 169 0.91 -10.69 9.34
C LYS A 169 2.23 -11.37 8.97
N GLY A 170 3.31 -10.58 8.87
CA GLY A 170 4.66 -11.04 8.55
C GLY A 170 4.89 -11.46 7.10
N ARG A 171 3.90 -11.30 6.19
CA ARG A 171 4.03 -11.66 4.77
C ARG A 171 3.31 -10.66 3.88
N GLY A 172 4.06 -9.99 3.00
CA GLY A 172 3.46 -9.34 1.83
C GLY A 172 2.82 -10.41 0.95
N ALA A 173 1.53 -10.28 0.65
CA ALA A 173 0.82 -11.24 -0.19
C ALA A 173 -0.12 -10.50 -1.14
N ILE A 174 -0.09 -10.91 -2.41
CA ILE A 174 -1.02 -10.49 -3.44
C ILE A 174 -1.79 -11.73 -3.87
N ARG A 175 -3.13 -11.64 -3.87
CA ARG A 175 -3.99 -12.70 -4.39
C ARG A 175 -4.85 -12.13 -5.50
N ILE A 176 -4.62 -12.61 -6.72
CA ILE A 176 -5.49 -12.35 -7.87
C ILE A 176 -6.39 -13.56 -8.03
N THR A 177 -7.70 -13.36 -7.92
CA THR A 177 -8.69 -14.41 -8.21
C THR A 177 -9.48 -13.98 -9.43
N ILE A 178 -9.39 -14.75 -10.51
CA ILE A 178 -10.22 -14.52 -11.69
C ILE A 178 -11.58 -15.13 -11.37
N LEU A 179 -12.56 -14.27 -11.08
CA LEU A 179 -13.96 -14.69 -10.96
C LEU A 179 -14.50 -14.89 -12.38
N LEU A 180 -15.11 -16.05 -12.62
CA LEU A 180 -15.63 -16.48 -13.91
C LEU A 180 -16.51 -15.38 -14.53
N SER A 181 -16.19 -14.91 -15.74
CA SER A 181 -17.13 -14.10 -16.50
C SER A 181 -18.11 -15.04 -17.22
N GLN A 182 -19.40 -14.77 -17.08
CA GLN A 182 -20.44 -15.45 -17.84
C GLN A 182 -20.46 -14.83 -19.25
N ALA A 183 -19.94 -15.55 -20.24
CA ALA A 183 -20.09 -15.15 -21.65
C ALA A 183 -21.41 -15.72 -22.17
N CYS A 184 -22.48 -14.92 -22.14
CA CYS A 184 -23.76 -15.28 -22.74
C CYS A 184 -23.85 -14.70 -24.16
N SER A 185 -24.14 -15.56 -25.13
CA SER A 185 -24.47 -15.14 -26.49
C SER A 185 -25.96 -14.86 -26.60
N CYS A 186 -26.33 -13.63 -26.96
CA CYS A 186 -27.73 -13.23 -27.21
C CYS A 186 -28.35 -13.96 -28.41
N ASN A 187 -27.54 -14.53 -29.31
CA ASN A 187 -28.03 -15.18 -30.52
C ASN A 187 -28.44 -16.65 -30.31
N ASN A 188 -27.90 -17.34 -29.30
CA ASN A 188 -28.09 -18.78 -29.14
C ASN A 188 -28.57 -19.23 -27.74
N ASN A 189 -28.84 -18.32 -26.78
CA ASN A 189 -29.16 -18.68 -25.38
C ASN A 189 -28.13 -19.63 -24.75
N ILE A 190 -26.87 -19.58 -25.19
CA ILE A 190 -25.77 -20.39 -24.65
C ILE A 190 -24.90 -19.47 -23.80
N CYS A 191 -24.68 -19.88 -22.55
CA CYS A 191 -23.68 -19.27 -21.67
C CYS A 191 -22.56 -20.29 -21.44
N LEU A 192 -21.32 -19.92 -21.80
CA LEU A 192 -20.14 -20.74 -21.57
C LEU A 192 -19.54 -20.43 -20.19
N TYR A 193 -19.28 -21.48 -19.41
CA TYR A 193 -18.56 -21.40 -18.14
C TYR A 193 -17.12 -21.89 -18.34
N LEU A 194 -16.17 -20.97 -18.49
CA LEU A 194 -14.75 -21.32 -18.61
C LEU A 194 -14.08 -21.23 -17.24
N ARG A 195 -13.81 -22.37 -16.60
CA ARG A 195 -13.03 -22.42 -15.35
C ARG A 195 -11.53 -22.48 -15.63
N PHE A 196 -10.82 -21.41 -15.30
CA PHE A 196 -9.36 -21.42 -15.20
C PHE A 196 -8.95 -21.28 -13.72
N SER A 197 -8.47 -22.35 -13.12
CA SER A 197 -7.83 -22.33 -11.80
C SER A 197 -6.32 -22.17 -11.99
N HIS A 198 -5.84 -20.94 -12.09
CA HIS A 198 -4.40 -20.66 -12.11
C HIS A 198 -4.05 -19.82 -10.88
N ILE A 199 -3.23 -20.39 -10.00
CA ILE A 199 -2.63 -19.70 -8.87
C ILE A 199 -1.20 -19.36 -9.29
N LEU A 200 -0.92 -18.08 -9.56
CA LEU A 200 0.43 -17.61 -9.83
C LEU A 200 1.06 -17.18 -8.50
N TYR A 201 2.01 -17.97 -7.98
CA TYR A 201 2.83 -17.57 -6.83
C TYR A 201 4.03 -16.77 -7.34
N LEU A 202 4.00 -15.44 -7.20
CA LEU A 202 5.22 -14.64 -7.16
C LEU A 202 5.58 -14.42 -5.69
N GLY A 203 6.43 -15.30 -5.15
CA GLY A 203 7.10 -15.05 -3.88
C GLY A 203 8.41 -14.33 -4.15
N LEU A 204 8.49 -13.03 -3.83
CA LEU A 204 9.79 -12.38 -3.67
C LEU A 204 10.24 -12.67 -2.24
N ILE A 205 11.16 -13.61 -2.09
CA ILE A 205 11.93 -13.77 -0.86
C ILE A 205 13.04 -12.74 -0.96
N VAL A 206 12.85 -11.58 -0.32
CA VAL A 206 13.98 -10.71 0.00
C VAL A 206 14.55 -11.26 1.30
N SER A 207 15.60 -12.05 1.17
CA SER A 207 16.49 -12.45 2.26
C SER A 207 17.56 -11.39 2.46
#